data_AF-A0A1M5TI57-F1
#
_entry.id   AF-A0A1M5TI57-F1
#
_cell.length_a   1.000
_cell.length_b   1.000
_cell.length_c   1.000
_cell.angle_alpha   90.00
_cell.angle_beta   90.00
_cell.angle_gamma   90.00
#
_symmetry.space_group_name_H-M   'P 1'
#
loop_
_entity.id
_entity.type
_entity.pdbx_description
1 polymer ?
#
loop_
_entity_poly.entity_id
_entity_poly.type
_entity_poly.pdbx_seq_one_letter_code
_entity_poly.pdbx_strand_id
1 'polypeptide(L)'
;MNKEPMAAAGEAGSRMRLILYSFGFKYGVPIDATIVWDVRFLPNPYWQDELRPLSGLQSPVFDYVVASDRGKTFLHLFKPLLQFLVEAGESSGKRSLRLAVGCTGGRHRSVAIVEELHRFLLSLGHAVTVFHRDLNRDETRDEMASS
;
A
#
# COMPACT_ATOMS: atom_id res chain seq x y z
N MET A 1 -35.64 -30.71 33.29
CA MET A 1 -34.53 -29.74 33.22
C MET A 1 -33.24 -30.51 33.12
N ASN A 2 -32.55 -30.40 31.98
CA ASN A 2 -31.10 -30.55 31.82
C ASN A 2 -30.78 -29.89 30.47
N LYS A 3 -30.33 -28.63 30.51
CA LYS A 3 -29.83 -27.92 29.34
C LYS A 3 -28.38 -28.34 29.15
N GLU A 4 -28.10 -29.11 28.11
CA GLU A 4 -26.73 -29.22 27.59
C GLU A 4 -26.39 -27.91 26.86
N PRO A 5 -25.19 -27.34 27.08
CA PRO A 5 -24.81 -26.14 26.37
C PRO A 5 -24.53 -26.49 24.92
N MET A 6 -25.33 -25.90 24.03
CA MET A 6 -25.03 -25.78 22.61
C MET A 6 -23.67 -25.10 22.48
N ALA A 7 -22.67 -25.84 21.98
CA ALA A 7 -21.40 -25.26 21.58
C ALA A 7 -21.70 -24.14 20.59
N ALA A 8 -21.42 -22.90 21.01
CA ALA A 8 -21.44 -21.76 20.12
C ALA A 8 -20.35 -22.00 19.07
N ALA A 9 -20.76 -22.45 17.88
CA ALA A 9 -19.96 -22.27 16.68
C ALA A 9 -19.76 -20.76 16.55
N GLY A 10 -18.56 -20.28 16.90
CA GLY A 10 -18.17 -18.91 16.60
C GLY A 10 -18.32 -18.74 15.10
N GLU A 11 -19.27 -17.90 14.68
CA GLU A 11 -19.39 -17.53 13.28
C GLU A 11 -18.03 -17.01 12.84
N ALA A 12 -17.42 -17.68 11.87
CA ALA A 12 -16.26 -17.17 11.16
C ALA A 12 -16.75 -15.95 10.37
N GLY A 13 -16.89 -14.82 11.06
CA GLY A 13 -17.26 -13.54 10.48
C GLY A 13 -16.29 -13.26 9.35
N SER A 14 -16.83 -13.03 8.15
CA SER A 14 -16.06 -12.72 6.95
C SER A 14 -15.06 -11.61 7.26
N ARG A 15 -13.76 -11.96 7.37
CA ARG A 15 -12.70 -10.98 7.62
C ARG A 15 -12.71 -9.92 6.51
N MET A 16 -12.64 -8.64 6.90
CA MET A 16 -12.60 -7.53 5.95
C MET A 16 -11.43 -7.70 4.98
N ARG A 17 -11.68 -7.56 3.67
CA ARG A 17 -10.59 -7.63 2.68
C ARG A 17 -9.76 -6.35 2.69
N LEU A 18 -8.46 -6.46 2.89
CA LEU A 18 -7.52 -5.34 2.78
C LEU A 18 -6.85 -5.33 1.41
N ILE A 19 -6.91 -4.18 0.73
CA ILE A 19 -6.33 -4.01 -0.59
C ILE A 19 -5.50 -2.73 -0.61
N LEU A 20 -4.23 -2.85 -1.01
CA LEU A 20 -3.33 -1.74 -1.20
C LEU A 20 -3.06 -1.51 -2.69
N TYR A 21 -3.04 -0.25 -3.10
CA TYR A 21 -2.62 0.16 -4.43
C TYR A 21 -1.42 1.09 -4.31
N SER A 22 -0.42 0.90 -5.16
CA SER A 22 0.48 1.99 -5.53
C SER A 22 0.11 2.49 -6.92
N PHE A 23 0.14 3.81 -7.09
CA PHE A 23 -0.24 4.45 -8.35
C PHE A 23 0.52 5.76 -8.60
N GLY A 24 0.42 6.26 -9.83
CA GLY A 24 0.90 7.55 -10.28
C GLY A 24 -0.24 8.55 -10.46
N PHE A 25 -0.18 9.70 -9.78
CA PHE A 25 -1.15 10.79 -9.92
C PHE A 25 -1.25 11.30 -11.36
N LYS A 26 -0.17 11.24 -12.14
CA LYS A 26 -0.18 11.63 -13.56
C LYS A 26 -1.12 10.78 -14.41
N TYR A 27 -1.60 9.65 -13.87
CA TYR A 27 -2.54 8.75 -14.52
C TYR A 27 -3.91 8.64 -13.83
N GLY A 28 -4.21 9.54 -12.88
CA GLY A 28 -5.47 9.56 -12.14
C GLY A 28 -5.50 8.61 -10.93
N VAL A 29 -6.44 8.81 -10.02
CA VAL A 29 -6.60 7.98 -8.80
C VAL A 29 -7.31 6.66 -9.16
N PRO A 30 -6.99 5.51 -8.52
CA PRO A 30 -7.77 4.28 -8.71
C PRO A 30 -9.24 4.51 -8.36
N ILE A 31 -10.14 4.17 -9.28
CA ILE A 31 -11.57 4.51 -9.18
C ILE A 31 -12.28 3.85 -7.99
N ASP A 32 -11.76 2.72 -7.52
CA ASP A 32 -12.32 1.93 -6.43
C ASP A 32 -11.57 2.15 -5.10
N ALA A 33 -10.63 3.10 -5.04
CA ALA A 33 -9.96 3.44 -3.79
C ALA A 33 -10.92 4.11 -2.80
N THR A 34 -10.93 3.61 -1.56
CA THR A 34 -11.72 4.21 -0.46
C THR A 34 -10.95 5.28 0.28
N ILE A 35 -9.62 5.18 0.34
CA ILE A 35 -8.74 6.19 0.92
C ILE A 35 -7.52 6.35 0.01
N VAL A 36 -7.05 7.60 -0.12
CA VAL A 36 -5.91 7.96 -0.98
C VAL A 36 -4.90 8.75 -0.14
N TRP A 37 -3.64 8.34 -0.16
CA TRP A 37 -2.54 9.08 0.45
C TRP A 37 -1.52 9.53 -0.59
N ASP A 38 -1.17 10.80 -0.52
CA ASP A 38 -0.13 11.39 -1.34
C ASP A 38 1.23 11.31 -0.63
N VAL A 39 2.21 10.66 -1.25
CA VAL A 39 3.58 10.53 -0.73
C VAL A 39 4.61 11.30 -1.56
N ARG A 40 4.17 12.27 -2.37
CA ARG A 40 5.08 13.12 -3.18
C ARG A 40 6.02 14.00 -2.35
N PHE A 41 5.79 14.13 -1.05
CA PHE A 41 6.65 14.86 -0.11
C PHE A 41 7.90 14.07 0.33
N LEU A 42 7.93 12.74 0.08
CA LEU A 42 9.09 11.88 0.36
C LEU A 42 10.25 12.15 -0.61
N PRO A 43 11.51 11.81 -0.23
CA PRO A 43 12.68 11.95 -1.10
C PRO A 43 12.43 11.38 -2.49
N ASN A 44 12.81 12.13 -3.52
CA ASN A 44 12.48 11.78 -4.90
C ASN A 44 13.66 11.10 -5.61
N PRO A 45 13.64 9.76 -5.80
CA PRO A 45 14.75 9.03 -6.41
C PRO A 45 14.90 9.31 -7.91
N TYR A 46 13.92 9.97 -8.55
CA TYR A 46 13.97 10.29 -9.98
C TYR A 46 15.20 11.12 -10.39
N TRP A 47 15.74 11.93 -9.48
CA TRP A 47 16.90 12.79 -9.75
C TRP A 47 18.25 12.10 -9.55
N GLN A 48 18.24 10.84 -9.09
CA GLN A 48 19.45 10.03 -8.94
C GLN A 48 19.53 9.11 -10.15
N ASP A 49 20.55 9.28 -10.99
CA ASP A 49 20.69 8.53 -12.25
C ASP A 49 20.70 7.01 -12.02
N GLU A 50 21.32 6.56 -10.94
CA GLU A 50 21.39 5.17 -10.52
C GLU A 50 20.07 4.60 -9.99
N LEU A 51 19.16 5.43 -9.48
CA LEU A 51 17.86 4.99 -8.94
C LEU A 51 16.71 5.16 -9.93
N ARG A 52 16.84 6.10 -10.88
CA ARG A 52 15.83 6.38 -11.90
C ARG A 52 15.36 5.14 -12.68
N PRO A 53 16.23 4.21 -13.15
CA PRO A 53 15.79 3.03 -13.88
C PRO A 53 15.20 1.94 -12.96
N LEU A 54 15.37 2.05 -11.65
CA LEU A 54 14.88 1.08 -10.67
C LEU A 54 13.42 1.37 -10.28
N SER A 55 12.81 0.45 -9.54
CA SER A 55 11.47 0.62 -8.96
C SER A 55 11.50 0.50 -7.43
N GLY A 56 10.40 0.88 -6.77
CA GLY A 56 10.26 0.76 -5.32
C GLY A 56 10.30 -0.68 -4.77
N LEU A 57 10.30 -1.69 -5.64
CA LEU A 57 10.50 -3.10 -5.27
C LEU A 57 11.97 -3.43 -4.98
N GLN A 58 12.90 -2.60 -5.47
CA GLN A 58 14.34 -2.86 -5.36
C GLN A 58 14.93 -2.11 -4.17
N SER A 59 15.84 -2.78 -3.44
CA SER A 59 16.44 -2.25 -2.21
C SER A 59 17.02 -0.85 -2.32
N PRO A 60 17.75 -0.46 -3.40
CA PRO A 60 18.30 0.89 -3.48
C PRO A 60 17.25 2.01 -3.44
N VAL A 61 16.11 1.81 -4.11
CA VAL A 61 14.99 2.78 -4.10
C VAL A 61 14.26 2.70 -2.76
N PHE A 62 14.08 1.50 -2.23
CA PHE A 62 13.47 1.32 -0.92
C PHE A 62 14.26 2.06 0.16
N ASP A 63 15.56 1.87 0.23
CA ASP A 63 16.43 2.50 1.23
C ASP A 63 16.44 4.02 1.09
N TYR A 64 16.50 4.51 -0.15
CA TYR A 64 16.47 5.95 -0.44
C TYR A 64 15.15 6.61 0.03
N VAL A 65 14.01 5.92 -0.12
CA VAL A 65 12.70 6.47 0.24
C VAL A 65 12.34 6.18 1.69
N VAL A 66 12.27 4.90 2.04
CA VAL A 66 11.73 4.38 3.30
C VAL A 66 12.74 4.49 4.43
N ALA A 67 14.02 4.16 4.20
CA ALA A 67 15.05 4.21 5.23
C ALA A 67 15.61 5.63 5.48
N SER A 68 15.20 6.62 4.67
CA SER A 68 15.45 8.03 4.93
C SER A 68 14.83 8.51 6.25
N ASP A 69 15.37 9.56 6.86
CA ASP A 69 14.82 10.12 8.10
C ASP A 69 13.36 10.55 7.95
N ARG A 70 13.02 11.15 6.79
CA ARG A 70 11.65 11.56 6.48
C ARG A 70 10.73 10.34 6.27
N GLY A 71 11.21 9.29 5.61
CA GLY A 71 10.46 8.04 5.41
C GLY A 71 10.16 7.33 6.74
N LYS A 72 11.19 7.18 7.58
CA LYS A 72 11.06 6.64 8.95
C LYS A 72 10.07 7.43 9.79
N THR A 73 10.18 8.76 9.79
CA THR A 73 9.28 9.65 10.54
C THR A 73 7.84 9.50 10.07
N PHE A 74 7.62 9.51 8.74
CA PHE A 74 6.29 9.31 8.17
C PHE A 74 5.70 7.97 8.59
N LEU A 75 6.44 6.86 8.45
CA LEU A 75 5.94 5.53 8.77
C LEU A 75 5.69 5.32 10.27
N HIS A 76 6.49 5.97 11.13
CA HIS A 76 6.25 5.96 12.57
C HIS A 76 4.87 6.55 12.92
N LEU A 77 4.45 7.61 12.24
CA LEU A 77 3.13 8.23 12.42
C LEU A 77 2.03 7.45 11.68
N PHE A 78 2.35 6.95 10.49
CA PHE A 78 1.36 6.42 9.57
C PHE A 78 0.93 4.99 9.91
N LYS A 79 1.85 4.13 10.40
CA LYS A 79 1.53 2.75 10.77
C LYS A 79 0.46 2.66 11.89
N PRO A 80 0.55 3.42 13.00
CA PRO A 80 -0.50 3.44 14.01
C PRO A 80 -1.84 3.93 13.48
N LEU A 81 -1.85 4.98 12.64
CA LEU A 81 -3.07 5.46 12.00
C LEU A 81 -3.69 4.39 11.10
N LEU A 82 -2.87 3.71 10.30
CA LEU A 82 -3.33 2.64 9.42
C LEU A 82 -3.93 1.48 10.22
N GLN A 83 -3.28 1.06 11.31
CA GLN A 83 -3.80 0.03 12.19
C GLN A 83 -5.18 0.42 12.74
N PHE A 84 -5.31 1.63 13.28
CA PHE A 84 -6.59 2.16 13.77
C PHE A 84 -7.68 2.13 12.68
N LEU A 85 -7.36 2.54 11.45
CA LEU A 85 -8.32 2.55 10.34
C LEU A 85 -8.77 1.15 9.93
N VAL A 86 -7.87 0.16 10.01
CA VAL A 86 -8.19 -1.25 9.76
C VAL A 86 -9.14 -1.77 10.84
N GLU A 87 -8.82 -1.58 12.13
CA GLU A 87 -9.66 -2.01 13.25
C GLU A 87 -11.05 -1.34 13.25
N ALA A 88 -11.10 -0.03 12.93
CA ALA A 88 -12.35 0.69 12.77
C ALA A 88 -13.16 0.19 11.57
N GLY A 89 -12.50 -0.23 10.48
CA GLY A 89 -13.15 -0.84 9.33
C GLY A 89 -13.75 -2.22 9.66
N GLU A 90 -13.02 -3.05 10.41
CA GLU A 90 -13.47 -4.37 10.85
C GLU A 90 -14.67 -4.26 11.80
N SER A 91 -14.60 -3.40 12.82
CA SER A 91 -15.68 -3.18 13.79
C SER A 91 -16.95 -2.56 13.19
N SER A 92 -16.83 -1.80 12.10
CA SER A 92 -17.99 -1.26 11.36
C SER A 92 -18.58 -2.24 10.33
N GLY A 93 -18.06 -3.47 10.24
CA GLY A 93 -18.60 -4.51 9.34
C GLY A 93 -18.31 -4.25 7.86
N LYS A 94 -17.28 -3.45 7.52
CA LYS A 94 -16.93 -3.20 6.11
C LYS A 94 -16.48 -4.49 5.44
N ARG A 95 -16.96 -4.70 4.20
CA ARG A 95 -16.55 -5.85 3.37
C ARG A 95 -15.12 -5.74 2.87
N SER A 96 -14.64 -4.51 2.62
CA SER A 96 -13.28 -4.26 2.15
C SER A 96 -12.82 -2.85 2.50
N LEU A 97 -11.51 -2.70 2.69
CA LEU A 97 -10.81 -1.43 2.80
C LEU A 97 -9.75 -1.36 1.67
N ARG A 98 -9.88 -0.34 0.82
CA ARG A 98 -9.05 -0.15 -0.38
C ARG A 98 -8.24 1.14 -0.23
N LEU A 99 -6.94 1.01 -0.05
CA LEU A 99 -6.03 2.09 0.31
C LEU A 99 -5.07 2.32 -0.86
N ALA A 100 -5.09 3.52 -1.43
CA ALA A 100 -4.22 3.88 -2.55
C ALA A 100 -3.13 4.86 -2.10
N VAL A 101 -1.89 4.55 -2.42
CA VAL A 101 -0.72 5.40 -2.17
C VAL A 101 -0.21 5.93 -3.51
N GLY A 102 -0.18 7.26 -3.64
CA GLY A 102 0.14 7.95 -4.87
C GLY A 102 1.49 8.66 -4.82
N CYS A 103 2.31 8.48 -5.85
CA CYS A 103 3.39 9.40 -6.17
C CYS A 103 3.16 9.98 -7.59
N THR A 104 4.11 10.71 -8.18
CA THR A 104 3.88 11.30 -9.52
C THR A 104 3.70 10.22 -10.59
N GLY A 105 4.68 9.33 -10.73
CA GLY A 105 4.74 8.32 -11.80
C GLY A 105 4.30 6.91 -11.42
N GLY A 106 4.11 6.61 -10.14
CA GLY A 106 3.65 5.29 -9.69
C GLY A 106 4.69 4.16 -9.68
N ARG A 107 5.98 4.50 -9.82
CA ARG A 107 7.08 3.51 -9.94
C ARG A 107 7.98 3.39 -8.70
N HIS A 108 8.26 4.50 -8.02
CA HIS A 108 9.26 4.55 -6.94
C HIS A 108 8.64 4.68 -5.55
N ARG A 109 8.31 5.91 -5.13
CA ARG A 109 7.89 6.23 -3.76
C ARG A 109 6.63 5.50 -3.34
N SER A 110 5.59 5.51 -4.17
CA SER A 110 4.34 4.84 -3.84
C SER A 110 4.50 3.32 -3.74
N VAL A 111 5.29 2.71 -4.61
CA VAL A 111 5.59 1.28 -4.59
C VAL A 111 6.33 0.91 -3.31
N ALA A 112 7.42 1.61 -2.99
CA ALA A 112 8.22 1.34 -1.80
C ALA A 112 7.41 1.48 -0.50
N ILE A 113 6.54 2.50 -0.42
CA ILE A 113 5.66 2.68 0.75
C ILE A 113 4.63 1.55 0.82
N VAL A 114 3.99 1.18 -0.28
CA VAL A 114 2.99 0.10 -0.27
C VAL A 114 3.58 -1.24 0.18
N GLU A 115 4.80 -1.57 -0.26
CA GLU A 115 5.48 -2.78 0.20
C GLU A 115 5.78 -2.76 1.70
N GLU A 116 6.15 -1.60 2.24
CA GLU A 116 6.38 -1.46 3.68
C GLU A 116 5.08 -1.58 4.50
N LEU A 117 3.99 -1.03 4.00
CA LEU A 117 2.67 -1.18 4.64
C LEU A 117 2.15 -2.61 4.54
N HIS A 118 2.39 -3.27 3.41
CA HIS A 118 2.06 -4.67 3.21
C HIS A 118 2.76 -5.54 4.26
N ARG A 119 4.08 -5.40 4.42
CA ARG A 119 4.83 -6.12 5.46
C ARG A 119 4.33 -5.81 6.87
N PHE A 120 4.04 -4.55 7.16
CA PHE A 120 3.47 -4.15 8.45
C PHE A 120 2.13 -4.83 8.73
N LEU A 121 1.19 -4.78 7.79
CA LEU A 121 -0.14 -5.39 7.97
C LEU A 121 -0.07 -6.93 8.04
N LEU A 122 0.82 -7.57 7.27
CA LEU A 122 1.10 -9.00 7.41
C LEU A 122 1.63 -9.35 8.81
N SER A 123 2.50 -8.51 9.38
CA SER A 123 3.04 -8.71 10.73
C SER A 123 1.97 -8.61 11.84
N LEU A 124 0.88 -7.89 11.57
CA LEU A 124 -0.32 -7.83 12.41
C LEU A 124 -1.31 -8.98 12.12
N GLY A 125 -0.97 -9.89 11.21
CA GLY A 125 -1.77 -11.06 10.87
C GLY A 125 -2.93 -10.81 9.93
N HIS A 126 -2.99 -9.67 9.23
CA HIS A 126 -4.01 -9.42 8.20
C HIS A 126 -3.62 -10.01 6.84
N ALA A 127 -4.61 -10.54 6.12
CA ALA A 127 -4.44 -10.89 4.71
C ALA A 127 -4.63 -9.64 3.84
N VAL A 128 -3.62 -9.29 3.04
CA VAL A 128 -3.58 -8.08 2.23
C VAL A 128 -3.32 -8.43 0.78
N THR A 129 -4.05 -7.81 -0.14
CA THR A 129 -3.76 -7.88 -1.58
C THR A 129 -3.09 -6.58 -2.02
N VAL A 130 -2.02 -6.67 -2.80
CA VAL A 130 -1.27 -5.50 -3.29
C VAL A 130 -1.38 -5.41 -4.82
N PHE A 131 -1.58 -4.19 -5.32
CA PHE A 131 -1.55 -3.87 -6.74
C PHE A 131 -0.61 -2.70 -7.02
N HIS A 132 0.38 -2.89 -7.90
CA HIS A 132 1.21 -1.80 -8.43
C HIS A 132 0.69 -1.36 -9.80
N ARG A 133 -0.31 -0.48 -9.81
CA ARG A 133 -1.13 -0.20 -11.01
C ARG A 133 -0.31 0.34 -12.18
N ASP A 134 0.68 1.18 -11.90
CA ASP A 134 1.40 1.94 -12.94
C ASP A 134 2.90 1.58 -13.01
N LEU A 135 3.33 0.47 -12.38
CA LEU A 135 4.74 0.10 -12.22
C LEU A 135 5.52 0.12 -13.55
N ASN A 136 4.93 -0.44 -14.61
CA ASN A 136 5.57 -0.64 -15.92
C ASN A 136 5.04 0.31 -17.01
N ARG A 137 4.33 1.38 -16.62
CA ARG A 137 3.57 2.21 -17.55
C ARG A 137 4.43 3.16 -18.39
N ASP A 138 5.62 3.51 -17.91
CA ASP A 138 6.58 4.30 -18.67
C ASP A 138 7.52 3.41 -19.51
N GLU A 139 7.87 2.20 -19.05
CA GLU A 139 8.71 1.24 -19.80
C GLU A 139 8.08 0.87 -21.15
N THR A 140 6.76 0.63 -21.14
CA THR A 140 5.98 0.33 -22.35
C THR A 140 5.92 1.48 -23.35
N ARG A 141 6.04 2.75 -22.92
CA ARG A 141 6.08 3.91 -23.83
C ARG A 141 7.43 4.04 -24.54
N ASP A 142 8.51 3.74 -23.85
CA ASP A 142 9.86 3.86 -24.40
C ASP A 142 10.16 2.73 -25.42
N GLU A 143 9.64 1.51 -25.19
CA GLU A 143 9.70 0.40 -26.15
C GLU A 143 8.90 0.69 -27.43
N MET A 144 7.69 1.25 -27.30
CA MET A 144 6.85 1.63 -28.45
C MET A 144 7.37 2.86 -29.20
N ALA A 145 8.15 3.74 -28.57
CA ALA A 145 8.77 4.89 -29.22
C ALA A 145 10.11 4.56 -29.90
N SER A 146 10.71 3.41 -29.57
CA SER A 146 11.97 2.92 -30.12
C SER A 146 11.78 1.86 -31.22
N SER A 147 10.53 1.55 -31.57
CA SER A 147 10.11 0.63 -32.64
C SER A 147 9.49 1.41 -33.80
#